data_AF-X1R6A2-F1
#
_entry.id   AF-X1R6A2-F1
#
_cell.length_a   1.000
_cell.length_b   1.000
_cell.length_c   1.000
_cell.angle_alpha   90.00
_cell.angle_beta   90.00
_cell.angle_gamma   90.00
#
_symmetry.space_group_name_H-M   'P 1'
#
loop_
_entity.id
_entity.type
_entity.pdbx_description
1 polymer ?
#
loop_
_entity_poly.entity_id
_entity_poly.type
_entity_poly.pdbx_seq_one_letter_code
_entity_poly.pdbx_strand_id
1 'polypeptide(L)' 'AKADVVMPSLDAGDEQTFQKVNRPHKDISIENLISGLCAFRDEFAGRIWLEVFFVEGLNTQAEQIIKIRRRLHYADRPA' A
#
# COMPACT_ATOMS: atom_id res chain seq x y z
N ALA A 1 7.92 18.98 -6.24
CA ALA A 1 6.64 18.49 -6.80
C ALA A 1 5.62 19.63 -6.84
N LYS A 2 4.66 19.64 -7.78
CA LYS A 2 3.60 20.66 -7.89
C LYS A 2 2.26 20.26 -7.22
N ALA A 3 2.23 19.11 -6.55
CA ALA A 3 1.03 18.59 -5.90
C ALA A 3 1.08 18.85 -4.39
N ASP A 4 -0.05 19.31 -3.83
CA ASP A 4 -0.21 19.49 -2.39
C ASP A 4 -0.54 18.17 -1.66
N VAL A 5 -1.21 17.24 -2.37
CA VAL A 5 -1.65 15.94 -1.88
C VAL A 5 -1.42 14.87 -2.94
N VAL A 6 -0.96 13.69 -2.52
CA VAL A 6 -0.92 12.48 -3.33
C VAL A 6 -1.66 11.37 -2.60
N MET A 7 -2.46 10.59 -3.33
CA MET A 7 -3.32 9.55 -2.78
C MET A 7 -3.01 8.19 -3.41
N PRO A 8 -2.00 7.44 -2.92
CA PRO A 8 -1.74 6.09 -3.38
C PRO A 8 -2.74 5.09 -2.79
N SER A 9 -2.93 3.97 -3.48
CA SER A 9 -3.75 2.84 -3.03
C SER A 9 -2.89 1.71 -2.44
N LEU A 10 -3.34 1.10 -1.34
CA LEU A 10 -2.78 -0.13 -0.76
C LEU A 10 -3.91 -1.04 -0.25
N ASP A 11 -4.46 -1.83 -1.16
CA ASP A 11 -5.69 -2.60 -0.92
C ASP A 11 -5.44 -4.01 -0.40
N ALA A 12 -4.17 -4.39 -0.24
CA ALA A 12 -3.75 -5.71 0.16
C ALA A 12 -2.49 -5.63 1.04
N GLY A 13 -2.36 -6.61 1.94
CA GLY A 13 -1.15 -6.77 2.76
C GLY A 13 -0.29 -7.97 2.37
N ASP A 14 -0.73 -8.77 1.39
CA ASP A 14 0.02 -9.91 0.83
C ASP A 14 -0.15 -9.99 -0.69
N GLU A 15 0.80 -10.67 -1.34
CA GLU A 15 0.86 -10.80 -2.80
C GLU A 15 -0.39 -11.48 -3.37
N GLN A 16 -0.91 -12.50 -2.69
CA GLN A 16 -2.08 -13.25 -3.16
C GLN A 16 -3.32 -12.35 -3.26
N THR A 17 -3.54 -11.51 -2.26
CA THR A 17 -4.68 -10.58 -2.20
C THR A 17 -4.47 -9.43 -3.18
N PHE A 18 -3.24 -8.92 -3.28
CA PHE A 18 -2.86 -7.88 -4.23
C PHE A 18 -3.13 -8.28 -5.68
N GLN A 19 -2.77 -9.52 -6.06
CA GLN A 19 -3.04 -10.05 -7.40
C GLN A 19 -4.55 -10.17 -7.69
N LYS A 20 -5.36 -10.51 -6.68
CA LYS A 20 -6.83 -10.65 -6.84
C LYS A 20 -7.54 -9.30 -6.96
N VAL A 21 -7.15 -8.34 -6.11
CA VAL A 21 -7.79 -7.02 -6.01
C VAL A 21 -7.28 -6.08 -7.10
N ASN A 22 -5.97 -5.85 -7.13
CA ASN A 22 -5.36 -4.84 -8.01
C ASN A 22 -5.03 -5.36 -9.41
N ARG A 23 -4.89 -6.69 -9.58
CA ARG A 23 -4.52 -7.33 -10.86
C ARG A 23 -3.36 -6.59 -11.56
N PRO A 24 -2.23 -6.41 -10.85
CA PRO A 24 -1.13 -5.58 -11.31
C PRO A 24 -0.49 -6.18 -12.57
N HIS A 25 0.33 -5.38 -13.25
CA HIS A 25 1.24 -5.92 -14.26
C HIS A 25 2.19 -6.92 -13.60
N LYS A 26 2.55 -7.99 -14.33
CA LYS A 26 3.38 -9.11 -13.82
C LYS A 26 4.74 -8.70 -13.22
N ASP A 27 5.25 -7.54 -13.60
CA ASP A 27 6.54 -7.02 -13.13
C ASP A 27 6.41 -6.19 -11.83
N ILE A 28 5.18 -5.98 -11.35
CA ILE A 28 4.86 -5.22 -10.14
C ILE A 28 4.42 -6.21 -9.07
N SER A 29 5.29 -6.44 -8.08
CA SER A 29 4.95 -7.15 -6.84
C SER A 29 4.46 -6.17 -5.78
N ILE A 30 3.79 -6.69 -4.75
CA ILE A 30 3.37 -5.89 -3.60
C ILE A 30 4.58 -5.28 -2.87
N GLU A 31 5.71 -5.99 -2.81
CA GLU A 31 6.93 -5.50 -2.16
C GLU A 31 7.56 -4.34 -2.94
N ASN A 32 7.52 -4.39 -4.28
CA ASN A 32 7.99 -3.29 -5.12
C ASN A 32 7.09 -2.06 -4.98
N LEU A 33 5.76 -2.26 -4.91
CA LEU A 33 4.83 -1.17 -4.65
C LEU A 33 5.12 -0.51 -3.30
N ILE A 34 5.21 -1.30 -2.21
CA ILE A 34 5.41 -0.78 -0.86
C ILE A 34 6.75 -0.06 -0.73
N SER A 35 7.84 -0.64 -1.23
CA SER A 35 9.16 0.00 -1.19
C SER A 35 9.19 1.30 -2.00
N GLY A 36 8.53 1.34 -3.16
CA GLY A 36 8.35 2.56 -3.94
C GLY A 36 7.54 3.63 -3.21
N LEU A 37 6.48 3.25 -2.48
CA LEU A 37 5.70 4.17 -1.66
C LEU A 37 6.51 4.73 -0.47
N CYS A 38 7.35 3.91 0.16
CA CYS A 38 8.27 4.37 1.21
C CYS A 38 9.30 5.36 0.65
N ALA A 39 9.98 5.02 -0.45
CA ALA A 39 10.94 5.92 -1.08
C ALA A 39 10.27 7.23 -1.54
N PHE A 40 9.06 7.15 -2.10
CA PHE A 40 8.28 8.34 -2.45
C PHE A 40 7.95 9.19 -1.23
N ARG A 41 7.62 8.57 -0.08
CA ARG A 41 7.37 9.29 1.17
C ARG A 41 8.61 10.05 1.65
N ASP A 42 9.80 9.50 1.47
CA ASP A 42 11.05 10.14 1.89
C ASP A 42 11.36 11.42 1.08
N GLU A 43 10.93 11.48 -0.18
CA GLU A 43 11.18 12.60 -1.08
C GLU A 43 10.02 13.62 -1.16
N PHE A 44 8.77 13.18 -0.94
CA PHE A 44 7.59 14.01 -1.11
C PHE A 44 7.20 14.74 0.17
N ALA A 45 7.44 16.06 0.20
CA ALA A 45 7.12 16.94 1.32
C ALA A 45 5.62 17.24 1.51
N GLY A 46 4.77 16.87 0.54
CA GLY A 46 3.32 17.09 0.63
C GLY A 46 2.60 16.05 1.50
N ARG A 47 1.26 16.11 1.51
CA ARG A 47 0.45 15.15 2.27
C ARG A 47 0.26 13.87 1.47
N ILE A 48 0.40 12.73 2.12
CA ILE A 48 0.04 11.42 1.56
C ILE A 48 -1.23 10.94 2.23
N TRP A 49 -2.26 10.65 1.46
CA TRP A 49 -3.48 10.00 1.92
C TRP A 49 -3.50 8.58 1.38
N LEU A 50 -3.34 7.60 2.24
CA LEU A 50 -3.41 6.21 1.79
C LEU A 50 -4.87 5.81 1.61
N GLU A 51 -5.23 5.41 0.41
CA GLU A 51 -6.52 4.85 0.08
C GLU A 51 -6.49 3.31 0.22
N VAL A 52 -7.59 2.75 0.73
CA VAL A 52 -7.77 1.31 0.91
C VAL A 52 -9.16 0.94 0.42
N PHE A 53 -9.23 0.25 -0.71
CA PHE A 53 -10.47 -0.22 -1.30
C PHE A 53 -10.84 -1.60 -0.78
N PHE A 54 -12.06 -1.76 -0.26
CA PHE A 54 -12.55 -3.05 0.25
C PHE A 54 -13.50 -3.73 -0.71
N VAL A 55 -13.20 -5.00 -1.02
CA VAL A 55 -14.03 -5.90 -1.82
C VAL A 55 -14.48 -7.07 -0.94
N GLU A 56 -15.80 -7.23 -0.83
CA GLU A 56 -16.41 -8.32 -0.08
C GLU A 56 -15.89 -9.68 -0.55
N GLY A 57 -15.53 -10.53 0.41
CA GLY A 57 -14.98 -11.87 0.15
C GLY A 57 -13.50 -11.89 -0.27
N LEU A 58 -12.85 -10.73 -0.47
CA LEU A 58 -11.43 -10.68 -0.85
C LEU A 58 -10.52 -10.11 0.24
N ASN A 59 -10.82 -8.92 0.77
CA ASN A 59 -9.92 -8.23 1.71
C ASN A 59 -10.65 -7.59 2.91
N THR A 60 -11.92 -7.93 3.15
CA THR A 60 -12.72 -7.43 4.28
C THR A 60 -12.51 -8.21 5.59
N GLN A 61 -11.87 -9.38 5.54
CA GLN A 61 -11.66 -10.21 6.73
C GLN A 61 -10.60 -9.58 7.64
N ALA A 62 -10.76 -9.73 8.96
CA ALA A 62 -9.86 -9.14 9.96
C ALA A 62 -8.38 -9.48 9.73
N GLU A 63 -8.08 -10.69 9.27
CA GLU A 63 -6.70 -11.10 8.93
C GLU A 63 -6.11 -10.23 7.81
N GLN A 64 -6.88 -9.94 6.76
CA GLN A 64 -6.43 -9.12 5.63
C GLN A 64 -6.20 -7.68 6.04
N ILE A 65 -7.09 -7.13 6.87
CA ILE A 65 -6.95 -5.78 7.44
C ILE A 65 -5.68 -5.70 8.31
N ILE A 66 -5.41 -6.72 9.13
CA ILE A 66 -4.18 -6.78 9.95
C ILE A 66 -2.94 -6.80 9.06
N LYS A 67 -2.97 -7.52 7.94
CA LYS A 67 -1.84 -7.55 6.99
C LYS A 67 -1.59 -6.19 6.38
N ILE A 68 -2.63 -5.46 5.94
CA ILE A 68 -2.50 -4.08 5.44
C ILE A 68 -1.87 -3.19 6.52
N ARG A 69 -2.41 -3.21 7.75
CA ARG A 69 -1.90 -2.43 8.88
C ARG A 69 -0.41 -2.69 9.14
N ARG A 70 0.04 -3.95 9.06
CA ARG A 70 1.46 -4.30 9.28
C ARG A 70 2.39 -3.65 8.27
N ARG A 71 1.94 -3.38 7.04
CA ARG A 71 2.76 -2.69 6.03
C ARG A 71 3.00 -1.22 6.39
N LEU A 72 2.05 -0.59 7.08
CA LEU A 72 2.16 0.81 7.52
C LEU A 72 3.18 0.99 8.66
N HIS A 73 3.25 0.02 9.56
CA HIS A 73 4.22 0.01 10.67
C HIS A 73 5.64 -0.35 10.24
N TYR A 74 5.86 -0.80 9.00
CA TYR A 74 7.21 -1.01 8.48
C TYR A 74 7.97 0.32 8.36
N ALA A 75 7.26 1.45 8.22
CA ALA A 75 7.82 2.79 8.22
C ALA A 75 8.29 3.28 9.61
N ASP A 76 8.04 2.52 10.70
CA ASP A 76 8.43 2.86 12.07
C ASP A 76 9.81 2.28 12.48
N ARG A 77 10.63 1.78 11.54
CA ARG A 77 12.01 1.37 11.88
C ARG A 77 12.90 2.59 12.11
N PRO A 78 13.68 2.65 13.22
CA PRO A 78 14.80 3.57 13.31
C PRO A 78 15.84 3.19 12.25
N ALA A 79 16.48 4.22 11.68
CA ALA A 79 17.58 4.11 10.72
C ALA A 79 18.72 3.20 11.20
#